data_AF-A0A699XQQ8-F1
#
_entry.id   AF-A0A699XQQ8-F1
#
_cell.length_a   1.000
_cell.length_b   1.000
_cell.length_c   1.000
_cell.angle_alpha   90.00
_cell.angle_beta   90.00
_cell.angle_gamma   90.00
#
_symmetry.space_group_name_H-M   'P 1'
#
loop_
_entity.id
_entity.type
_entity.pdbx_description
1 polymer ?
#
loop_
_entity_poly.entity_id
_entity_poly.type
_entity_poly.pdbx_seq_one_letter_code
_entity_poly.pdbx_strand_id
1 'polypeptide(L)' 'LGAIVAPQSRGSVTINSASVDQLPNIDPGWLTDPTDQSVAIAIYKRIRQAFATDAMKRGLADATEYFPGPAVQTDAQILS' A
#
# COMPACT_ATOMS: atom_id res chain seq x y z
N LEU A 1 3.21 -5.38 -6.11
CA LEU A 1 4.26 -6.16 -5.40
C LEU A 1 4.49 -5.51 -4.05
N GLY A 2 4.92 -6.27 -3.03
CA GLY A 2 5.14 -5.75 -1.68
C GLY A 2 3.87 -5.77 -0.80
N ALA A 3 4.07 -6.04 0.49
CA ALA A 3 3.04 -6.03 1.51
C ALA A 3 3.66 -5.70 2.87
N ILE A 4 2.88 -5.06 3.76
CA ILE A 4 3.24 -4.89 5.17
C ILE A 4 2.83 -6.18 5.89
N VAL A 5 3.80 -6.97 6.34
CA VAL A 5 3.55 -8.29 6.95
C VAL A 5 3.16 -8.18 8.42
N ALA A 6 3.70 -7.18 9.12
CA ALA A 6 3.47 -6.95 10.54
C ALA A 6 3.03 -5.48 10.76
N PRO A 7 1.77 -5.14 10.42
CA PRO A 7 1.29 -3.78 10.59
C PRO A 7 1.14 -3.41 12.06
N GLN A 8 1.53 -2.19 12.39
CA GLN A 8 1.38 -1.60 13.72
C GLN A 8 0.01 -0.93 13.90
N SER A 9 -0.62 -0.52 12.80
CA SER A 9 -1.99 -0.02 12.77
C SER A 9 -2.97 -1.01 13.40
N ARG A 10 -4.04 -0.49 14.00
CA ARG A 10 -5.09 -1.28 14.65
C ARG A 10 -6.46 -0.84 14.16
N GLY A 11 -7.23 -1.80 13.68
CA GLY A 11 -8.62 -1.63 13.28
C GLY A 11 -9.60 -2.00 14.38
N SER A 12 -10.89 -1.93 14.05
CA SER A 12 -11.99 -2.37 14.89
C SER A 12 -13.07 -3.09 14.09
N VAL A 13 -13.83 -3.94 14.80
CA VAL A 13 -15.05 -4.55 14.28
C VAL A 13 -16.16 -4.26 15.28
N THR A 14 -17.24 -3.64 14.84
CA THR A 14 -18.36 -3.26 15.72
C THR A 14 -19.69 -3.80 15.19
N ILE A 15 -20.58 -4.15 16.12
CA ILE A 15 -21.95 -4.55 15.80
C ILE A 15 -22.70 -3.33 15.28
N ASN A 16 -23.36 -3.44 14.13
CA ASN A 16 -24.14 -2.35 13.57
C ASN A 16 -25.66 -2.47 13.79
N SER A 17 -26.14 -3.64 14.23
CA SER A 17 -27.55 -3.95 14.40
C SER A 17 -27.75 -5.12 15.37
N ALA A 18 -28.96 -5.26 15.91
CA ALA A 18 -29.36 -6.43 16.70
C ALA A 18 -29.69 -7.67 15.83
N SER A 19 -29.80 -7.50 14.51
CA SER A 19 -30.04 -8.62 13.58
C SER A 19 -28.74 -9.27 13.13
N VAL A 20 -28.70 -10.61 13.17
CA VAL A 20 -27.53 -11.41 12.73
C VAL A 20 -27.34 -11.44 11.22
N ASP A 21 -28.36 -11.03 10.45
CA ASP A 21 -28.29 -10.95 8.98
C ASP A 21 -27.61 -9.65 8.50
N GLN A 22 -27.38 -8.70 9.42
CA GLN A 22 -26.70 -7.44 9.11
C GLN A 22 -25.20 -7.61 9.37
N LEU A 23 -24.40 -7.34 8.33
CA LEU A 23 -22.94 -7.43 8.43
C LEU A 23 -22.39 -6.41 9.42
N PRO A 24 -21.36 -6.71 10.23
CA PRO A 24 -20.78 -5.75 11.16
C PRO A 24 -20.09 -4.59 10.42
N ASN A 25 -19.83 -3.50 11.14
CA ASN A 25 -18.95 -2.45 10.65
C ASN A 25 -17.50 -2.90 10.85
N ILE A 26 -16.73 -2.97 9.76
CA ILE A 26 -15.32 -3.34 9.77
C ILE A 26 -14.52 -2.11 9.36
N ASP A 27 -13.67 -1.63 10.26
CA ASP A 27 -12.67 -0.61 9.99
C ASP A 27 -11.28 -1.22 10.18
N PRO A 28 -10.54 -1.54 9.10
CA PRO A 28 -9.21 -2.11 9.21
C PRO A 28 -8.15 -1.19 9.83
N GLY A 29 -8.41 0.13 9.89
CA GLY A 29 -7.46 1.12 10.38
C GLY A 29 -6.18 1.21 9.54
N TRP A 30 -6.24 0.96 8.23
CA TRP A 30 -5.03 0.93 7.38
C TRP A 30 -4.26 2.24 7.42
N LEU A 31 -2.92 2.12 7.53
CA LEU A 31 -1.98 3.24 7.51
C LEU A 31 -2.27 4.32 8.57
N THR A 32 -2.87 3.94 9.70
CA THR A 32 -3.11 4.86 10.83
C THR A 32 -1.86 5.04 11.70
N ASP A 33 -0.99 4.03 11.77
CA ASP A 33 0.31 4.14 12.43
C ASP A 33 1.39 4.71 11.47
N PRO A 34 2.17 5.72 11.88
CA PRO A 34 3.22 6.31 11.03
C PRO A 34 4.34 5.32 10.66
N THR A 35 4.51 4.23 11.41
CA THR A 35 5.43 3.15 11.08
C THR A 35 4.98 2.44 9.81
N ASP A 36 3.69 2.15 9.69
CA ASP A 36 3.14 1.46 8.52
C ASP A 36 3.20 2.34 7.27
N GLN A 37 2.95 3.64 7.41
CA GLN A 37 3.14 4.62 6.34
C GLN A 37 4.60 4.65 5.86
N SER A 38 5.55 4.68 6.79
CA SER A 38 6.98 4.68 6.48
C SER A 38 7.40 3.41 5.74
N VAL A 39 6.90 2.25 6.17
CA VAL A 39 7.15 0.96 5.50
C VAL A 39 6.49 0.93 4.12
N ALA A 40 5.27 1.44 3.95
CA ALA A 40 4.60 1.52 2.65
C ALA A 40 5.42 2.35 1.63
N ILE A 41 5.91 3.53 2.04
CA ILE A 41 6.78 4.37 1.22
C ILE A 41 8.07 3.62 0.84
N ALA A 42 8.70 2.97 1.82
CA ALA A 42 9.94 2.22 1.60
C ALA A 42 9.74 1.06 0.62
N ILE A 43 8.64 0.30 0.77
CA ILE A 43 8.23 -0.76 -0.16
C ILE A 43 8.11 -0.19 -1.58
N TYR A 44 7.38 0.91 -1.73
CA TYR A 44 7.12 1.51 -3.03
C TYR A 44 8.41 1.98 -3.72
N LYS A 45 9.28 2.71 -3.01
CA LYS A 45 10.59 3.12 -3.52
C LYS A 45 11.47 1.92 -3.88
N ARG A 46 11.45 0.86 -3.06
CA ARG A 46 12.23 -0.36 -3.29
C ARG A 46 11.76 -1.11 -4.54
N ILE A 47 10.47 -1.13 -4.80
CA ILE A 47 9.91 -1.72 -6.02
C ILE A 47 10.39 -0.95 -7.24
N ARG A 48 10.29 0.39 -7.25
CA ARG A 48 10.83 1.19 -8.37
C ARG A 48 12.31 0.90 -8.63
N GLN A 49 13.12 0.78 -7.58
CA GLN A 49 14.52 0.39 -7.71
C GLN A 49 14.69 -1.00 -8.34
N ALA A 50 13.86 -1.98 -7.96
CA ALA A 50 13.89 -3.32 -8.54
C ALA A 50 13.54 -3.29 -10.04
N PHE A 51 12.50 -2.55 -10.43
CA PHE A 51 12.11 -2.39 -11.84
C PHE A 51 13.16 -1.65 -12.68
N ALA A 52 13.97 -0.79 -12.06
CA ALA A 52 15.09 -0.11 -12.72
C ALA A 52 16.32 -1.01 -12.98
N THR A 53 16.34 -2.25 -12.49
CA THR A 53 17.44 -3.19 -12.75
C THR A 53 17.37 -3.77 -14.16
N ASP A 54 18.53 -4.08 -14.76
CA ASP A 54 18.59 -4.63 -16.12
C ASP A 54 17.97 -6.03 -16.22
N ALA A 55 17.98 -6.77 -15.10
CA ALA A 55 17.30 -8.06 -15.01
C ALA A 55 15.79 -7.92 -15.24
N MET A 56 15.16 -6.90 -14.63
CA MET A 56 13.73 -6.64 -14.75
C MET A 56 13.37 -5.98 -16.08
N LYS A 57 14.14 -4.98 -16.54
CA LYS A 57 13.87 -4.20 -17.76
C LYS A 57 13.57 -5.07 -18.99
N ARG A 58 14.25 -6.21 -19.14
CA ARG A 58 14.07 -7.13 -20.27
C ARG A 58 12.67 -7.75 -20.36
N GLY A 59 11.95 -7.82 -19.25
CA GLY A 59 10.60 -8.39 -19.17
C GLY A 59 9.49 -7.34 -19.03
N LEU A 60 9.82 -6.05 -19.04
CA LEU A 60 8.81 -5.00 -18.93
C LEU A 60 8.12 -4.79 -20.27
N ALA A 61 6.79 -4.68 -20.25
CA ALA A 61 6.00 -4.33 -21.42
C ALA A 61 6.23 -2.88 -21.88
N ASP A 62 6.57 -1.99 -20.92
CA ASP A 62 6.92 -0.58 -21.16
C ASP A 62 8.10 -0.21 -20.25
N ALA A 63 8.96 0.69 -20.72
CA ALA A 63 10.04 1.28 -19.93
C ALA A 63 9.53 2.32 -18.92
N THR A 64 8.35 2.89 -19.15
CA THR A 64 7.72 3.89 -18.29
C THR A 64 6.81 3.22 -17.26
N GLU A 65 6.91 3.65 -16.00
CA GLU A 65 6.01 3.20 -14.95
C GLU A 65 4.57 3.60 -15.27
N TYR A 66 3.66 2.61 -15.32
CA TYR A 66 2.25 2.83 -15.61
C TYR A 66 1.48 3.45 -14.44
N PHE A 67 1.68 2.95 -13.21
CA PHE A 67 0.96 3.41 -12.02
C PHE A 67 1.86 3.44 -10.78
N PRO A 68 1.71 4.44 -9.90
CA PRO A 68 1.07 5.76 -10.10
C PRO A 68 1.76 6.63 -11.15
N GLY A 69 2.90 6.18 -11.68
CA GLY A 69 3.62 6.83 -12.76
C GLY A 69 4.70 7.80 -12.28
N PRO A 70 5.51 8.31 -13.23
CA PRO A 70 6.73 9.04 -12.92
C PRO A 70 6.49 10.44 -12.33
N ALA A 71 5.25 10.96 -12.32
CA ALA A 71 4.95 12.26 -11.72
C ALA A 71 4.88 12.20 -10.17
N VAL A 72 4.60 11.02 -9.60
CA VAL A 72 4.54 10.81 -8.15
C VAL A 72 5.96 10.58 -7.63
N GLN A 73 6.49 11.52 -6.85
CA GLN A 73 7.88 11.53 -6.40
C GLN A 73 8.04 11.71 -4.90
N THR A 74 7.15 12.47 -4.27
CA THR A 74 7.25 12.77 -2.83
C THR A 74 6.55 11.71 -1.98
N ASP A 75 6.98 11.58 -0.74
CA ASP A 75 6.39 10.64 0.23
C ASP A 75 4.89 10.91 0.43
N ALA A 76 4.51 12.18 0.46
CA ALA A 76 3.11 12.60 0.52
C ALA A 76 2.31 12.17 -0.72
N GLN A 77 2.89 12.27 -1.92
CA GLN A 77 2.24 11.81 -3.16
C GLN A 77 2.18 10.27 -3.24
N ILE A 78 3.08 9.55 -2.57
CA ILE A 78 3.05 8.09 -2.50
C ILE A 78 1.95 7.60 -1.57
N LEU A 79 1.59 8.39 -0.54
CA LEU A 79 0.55 8.08 0.44
C LEU A 79 -0.83 8.68 0.13
N SER A 80 -0.95 9.45 -0.96
CA SER A 80 -2.19 10.17 -1.33
C SER A 80 -3.20 9.31 -2.09
#